data_AF-A0A2V5Y315-F1
#
_entry.id   AF-A0A2V5Y315-F1
#
_cell.length_a   1.000
_cell.length_b   1.000
_cell.length_c   1.000
_cell.angle_alpha   90.00
_cell.angle_beta   90.00
_cell.angle_gamma   90.00
#
_symmetry.space_group_name_H-M   'P 1'
#
loop_
_entity.id
_entity.type
_entity.pdbx_description
1 polymer ?
#
loop_
_entity_poly.entity_id
_entity_poly.type
_entity_poly.pdbx_seq_one_letter_code
_entity_poly.pdbx_strand_id
1 'polypeptide(L)'
;MNRILVIRGGAIGDFILTLPALKALRVAYPDARVEILGYKHIATLAENRFYAQAVRSIEYGPLASFFAKNSELPVELARYFASFDLILSYLYDPDRTFQTNLGRCGVENLLCGPASIIEQNGHAARQLARPVEQLGIRVA
;
A
#
# COMPACT_ATOMS: atom_id res chain seq x y z
N MET A 1 2.44 9.41 -13.37
CA MET A 1 2.45 8.26 -12.44
C MET A 1 2.21 7.02 -13.27
N ASN A 2 3.19 6.12 -13.36
CA ASN A 2 3.13 4.92 -14.19
C ASN A 2 2.95 3.65 -13.33
N ARG A 3 3.50 3.63 -12.11
CA ARG A 3 3.44 2.46 -11.21
C ARG A 3 3.05 2.88 -9.79
N ILE A 4 2.03 2.22 -9.25
CA ILE A 4 1.52 2.47 -7.90
C ILE A 4 1.54 1.15 -7.13
N LEU A 5 2.08 1.17 -5.91
CA LEU A 5 2.01 0.05 -4.98
C LEU A 5 1.08 0.37 -3.83
N VAL A 6 0.13 -0.51 -3.54
CA VAL A 6 -0.67 -0.45 -2.31
C VAL A 6 -0.30 -1.60 -1.39
N ILE A 7 0.13 -1.28 -0.18
CA ILE A 7 0.56 -2.26 0.80
C ILE A 7 -0.54 -2.42 1.83
N ARG A 8 -1.14 -3.61 1.90
CA ARG A 8 -2.27 -3.90 2.79
C ARG A 8 -2.12 -5.24 3.49
N GLY A 9 -1.75 -5.17 4.77
CA GLY A 9 -1.96 -6.27 5.73
C GLY A 9 -3.38 -6.24 6.31
N GLY A 10 -3.60 -6.98 7.39
CA GLY A 10 -4.88 -7.10 8.09
C GLY A 10 -5.77 -8.23 7.59
N ALA A 11 -7.00 -8.26 8.07
CA ALA A 11 -7.98 -9.30 7.73
C ALA A 11 -8.70 -9.01 6.39
N ILE A 12 -9.67 -9.86 6.01
CA ILE A 12 -10.45 -9.63 4.79
C ILE A 12 -11.30 -8.35 4.86
N GLY A 13 -11.92 -8.06 6.02
CA GLY A 13 -12.74 -6.85 6.18
C GLY A 13 -11.93 -5.57 6.02
N ASP A 14 -10.72 -5.58 6.57
CA ASP A 14 -9.70 -4.56 6.39
C ASP A 14 -9.40 -4.27 4.92
N PHE A 15 -9.27 -5.32 4.11
CA PHE A 15 -9.02 -5.20 2.68
C PHE A 15 -10.25 -4.66 1.92
N ILE A 16 -11.45 -5.17 2.23
CA ILE A 16 -12.70 -4.71 1.62
C ILE A 16 -12.91 -3.21 1.88
N LEU A 17 -12.63 -2.74 3.09
CA LEU A 17 -12.74 -1.32 3.45
C LEU A 17 -11.70 -0.43 2.76
N THR A 18 -10.63 -0.99 2.19
CA THR A 18 -9.63 -0.28 1.38
C THR A 18 -10.03 -0.20 -0.11
N LEU A 19 -10.99 -0.99 -0.58
CA LEU A 19 -11.39 -1.00 -2.01
C LEU A 19 -11.82 0.37 -2.57
N PRO A 20 -12.51 1.27 -1.82
CA PRO A 20 -12.83 2.61 -2.34
C PRO A 20 -11.58 3.44 -2.65
N ALA A 21 -10.54 3.34 -1.82
CA ALA A 21 -9.25 4.00 -2.06
C ALA A 21 -8.57 3.42 -3.33
N LEU A 22 -8.57 2.10 -3.49
CA LEU A 22 -8.06 1.44 -4.70
C LEU A 22 -8.82 1.86 -5.96
N LYS A 23 -10.16 1.94 -5.86
CA LYS A 23 -11.01 2.41 -6.96
C LYS A 23 -10.65 3.85 -7.35
N ALA A 24 -10.51 4.74 -6.38
CA ALA A 24 -10.18 6.13 -6.63
C ALA A 24 -8.80 6.28 -7.31
N LEU A 25 -7.79 5.54 -6.86
CA LEU A 25 -6.48 5.50 -7.50
C LEU A 25 -6.56 5.01 -8.96
N ARG A 26 -7.32 3.92 -9.21
CA ARG A 26 -7.54 3.40 -10.57
C ARG A 26 -8.22 4.43 -11.47
N VAL A 27 -9.23 5.14 -10.98
CA VAL A 27 -9.97 6.13 -11.76
C VAL A 27 -9.10 7.35 -12.06
N ALA A 28 -8.31 7.82 -11.09
CA ALA A 28 -7.43 8.98 -11.25
C ALA A 28 -6.23 8.69 -12.17
N TYR A 29 -5.74 7.45 -12.16
CA TYR A 29 -4.59 7.01 -12.95
C TYR A 29 -4.94 5.75 -13.77
N PRO A 30 -5.75 5.88 -14.82
CA PRO A 30 -6.25 4.73 -15.58
C PRO A 30 -5.13 3.89 -16.20
N ASP A 31 -4.09 4.55 -16.70
CA ASP A 31 -2.94 3.91 -17.37
C ASP A 31 -1.87 3.40 -16.40
N ALA A 32 -1.97 3.73 -15.11
CA ALA A 32 -0.98 3.28 -14.13
C ALA A 32 -1.13 1.79 -13.83
N ARG A 33 0.00 1.10 -13.74
CA ARG A 33 0.05 -0.27 -13.23
C ARG A 33 -0.03 -0.23 -11.71
N VAL A 34 -1.13 -0.72 -11.16
CA VAL A 34 -1.37 -0.84 -9.72
C VAL A 34 -1.05 -2.26 -9.29
N GLU A 35 -0.14 -2.38 -8.33
CA GLU A 35 0.18 -3.63 -7.65
C GLU A 35 -0.27 -3.57 -6.19
N ILE A 36 -0.55 -4.73 -5.61
CA ILE A 36 -0.85 -4.85 -4.18
C ILE A 36 0.17 -5.78 -3.52
N LEU A 37 0.80 -5.30 -2.44
CA LEU A 37 1.58 -6.14 -1.52
C LEU A 37 0.72 -6.43 -0.29
N GLY A 38 0.26 -7.67 -0.14
CA GLY A 38 -0.66 -8.03 0.94
C GLY A 38 -0.76 -9.53 1.16
N TYR A 39 -1.64 -9.96 2.06
CA TYR A 39 -1.90 -11.40 2.23
C TYR A 39 -2.52 -11.96 0.96
N LYS A 40 -1.79 -12.83 0.24
CA LYS A 40 -2.16 -13.22 -1.12
C LYS A 40 -3.57 -13.81 -1.19
N HIS A 41 -3.96 -14.65 -0.23
CA HIS A 41 -5.29 -15.27 -0.15
C HIS A 41 -6.46 -14.27 0.01
N ILE A 42 -6.19 -13.04 0.46
CA ILE A 42 -7.16 -11.94 0.56
C ILE A 42 -7.05 -11.02 -0.65
N ALA A 43 -5.84 -10.56 -0.96
CA ALA A 43 -5.60 -9.54 -1.97
C ALA A 43 -5.90 -10.00 -3.40
N THR A 44 -5.91 -11.30 -3.68
CA THR A 44 -6.35 -11.88 -4.97
C THR A 44 -7.79 -11.54 -5.33
N LEU A 45 -8.60 -11.01 -4.40
CA LEU A 45 -9.91 -10.42 -4.70
C LEU A 45 -9.80 -9.21 -5.67
N ALA A 46 -8.67 -8.50 -5.66
CA ALA A 46 -8.43 -7.33 -6.52
C ALA A 46 -7.59 -7.63 -7.78
N GLU A 47 -6.85 -8.75 -7.79
CA GLU A 47 -5.92 -9.11 -8.87
C GLU A 47 -6.63 -9.39 -10.19
N ASN A 48 -6.08 -8.90 -11.31
CA ASN A 48 -6.60 -9.06 -12.67
C ASN A 48 -8.06 -8.64 -12.82
N ARG A 49 -8.48 -7.69 -11.98
CA ARG A 49 -9.80 -7.05 -12.02
C ARG A 49 -9.61 -5.54 -12.11
N PHE A 50 -10.68 -4.79 -11.90
CA PHE A 50 -10.68 -3.34 -11.93
C PHE A 50 -9.59 -2.70 -11.05
N TYR A 51 -9.30 -3.29 -9.89
CA TYR A 51 -8.46 -2.65 -8.87
C TYR A 51 -6.95 -2.76 -9.16
N ALA A 52 -6.42 -3.96 -9.41
CA ALA A 52 -4.98 -4.17 -9.51
C ALA A 52 -4.59 -5.19 -10.59
N GLN A 53 -3.41 -4.99 -11.19
CA GLN A 53 -2.84 -5.89 -12.19
C GLN A 53 -2.08 -7.07 -11.56
N ALA A 54 -1.54 -6.92 -10.36
CA ALA A 54 -0.79 -7.99 -9.71
C ALA A 54 -0.87 -7.91 -8.18
N VAL A 55 -0.80 -9.07 -7.54
CA VAL A 55 -0.69 -9.21 -6.09
C VAL A 55 0.59 -9.96 -5.75
N ARG A 56 1.37 -9.39 -4.82
CA ARG A 56 2.53 -10.04 -4.21
C ARG A 56 2.23 -10.34 -2.74
N SER A 57 2.71 -11.50 -2.26
CA SER A 57 2.55 -11.87 -0.85
C SER A 57 3.39 -10.96 0.03
N ILE A 58 2.79 -10.44 1.11
CA ILE A 58 3.51 -9.81 2.21
C ILE A 58 4.26 -10.83 3.07
N GLU A 59 3.85 -12.10 3.03
CA GLU A 59 4.52 -13.21 3.71
C GLU A 59 5.67 -13.77 2.85
N TYR A 60 6.53 -12.87 2.37
CA TYR A 60 7.71 -13.21 1.59
C TYR A 60 8.95 -13.11 2.49
N GLY A 61 9.65 -14.23 2.74
CA GLY A 61 10.76 -14.29 3.70
C GLY A 61 11.76 -13.12 3.60
N PRO A 62 12.27 -12.78 2.41
CA PRO A 62 13.18 -11.64 2.24
C PRO A 62 12.60 -10.27 2.62
N LEU A 63 11.27 -10.10 2.62
CA LEU A 63 10.62 -8.87 3.07
C LEU A 63 10.80 -8.63 4.58
N ALA A 64 11.08 -9.66 5.37
CA ALA A 64 11.34 -9.52 6.81
C ALA A 64 12.45 -8.50 7.12
N SER A 65 13.46 -8.40 6.24
CA SER A 65 14.54 -7.40 6.35
C SER A 65 14.01 -5.97 6.41
N PHE A 66 12.89 -5.65 5.73
CA PHE A 66 12.31 -4.31 5.73
C PHE A 66 11.63 -3.94 7.06
N PHE A 67 11.33 -4.91 7.92
CA PHE A 67 10.78 -4.68 9.25
C PHE A 67 11.85 -4.61 10.35
N ALA A 68 13.11 -4.86 10.02
CA ALA A 68 14.23 -4.79 10.96
C ALA A 68 15.00 -3.46 10.82
N LYS A 69 15.38 -2.87 11.96
CA LYS A 69 16.21 -1.66 11.99
C LYS A 69 17.64 -1.99 11.53
N ASN A 70 18.25 -1.11 10.74
CA ASN A 70 19.63 -1.23 10.25
C ASN A 70 19.95 -2.56 9.51
N SER A 71 18.94 -3.18 8.91
CA SER A 71 19.12 -4.40 8.12
C SER A 71 19.80 -4.12 6.78
N GLU A 72 20.44 -5.15 6.23
CA GLU A 72 20.80 -5.19 4.82
C GLU A 72 19.54 -5.47 3.99
N LEU A 73 19.27 -4.58 3.03
CA LEU A 73 18.08 -4.66 2.19
C LEU A 73 18.41 -5.43 0.91
N PRO A 74 17.71 -6.53 0.60
CA PRO A 74 17.95 -7.29 -0.63
C PRO A 74 17.83 -6.40 -1.86
N VAL A 75 18.86 -6.41 -2.71
CA VAL A 75 18.97 -5.52 -3.88
C VAL A 75 17.75 -5.64 -4.81
N GLU A 76 17.22 -6.85 -4.99
CA GLU A 76 16.02 -7.08 -5.80
C GLU A 76 14.78 -6.40 -5.22
N LEU A 77 14.57 -6.47 -3.90
CA LEU A 77 13.46 -5.81 -3.24
C LEU A 77 13.64 -4.30 -3.22
N ALA A 78 14.87 -3.81 -3.02
CA ALA A 78 15.17 -2.39 -3.09
C ALA A 78 14.82 -1.83 -4.48
N ARG A 79 15.27 -2.50 -5.55
CA ARG A 79 14.91 -2.14 -6.94
C ARG A 79 13.42 -2.24 -7.19
N TYR A 80 12.75 -3.25 -6.64
CA TYR A 80 11.30 -3.39 -6.76
C TYR A 80 10.57 -2.20 -6.15
N PHE A 81 10.87 -1.82 -4.91
CA PHE A 81 10.23 -0.68 -4.25
C PHE A 81 10.57 0.65 -4.92
N ALA A 82 11.82 0.85 -5.32
CA ALA A 82 12.27 2.05 -6.05
C ALA A 82 11.58 2.23 -7.40
N SER A 83 11.00 1.16 -7.97
CA SER A 83 10.34 1.20 -9.28
C SER A 83 8.92 1.75 -9.25
N PHE A 84 8.38 2.10 -8.08
CA PHE A 84 7.05 2.69 -7.93
C PHE A 84 7.13 4.20 -7.77
N ASP A 85 6.29 4.90 -8.53
CA ASP A 85 6.18 6.35 -8.45
C ASP A 85 5.39 6.80 -7.22
N LEU A 86 4.56 5.91 -6.65
CA LEU A 86 3.78 6.10 -5.45
C LEU A 86 3.62 4.78 -4.68
N ILE A 87 3.88 4.82 -3.38
CA ILE A 87 3.56 3.74 -2.44
C ILE A 87 2.52 4.24 -1.44
N LEU A 88 1.41 3.52 -1.29
CA LEU A 88 0.41 3.73 -0.26
C LEU A 88 0.43 2.57 0.72
N SER A 89 0.91 2.80 1.94
CA SER A 89 1.06 1.78 2.97
C SER A 89 0.00 1.88 4.05
N TYR A 90 -0.72 0.79 4.28
CA TYR A 90 -1.65 0.60 5.41
C TYR A 90 -1.08 -0.34 6.48
N LEU A 91 0.25 -0.50 6.52
CA LEU A 91 0.90 -1.27 7.56
C LEU A 91 0.98 -0.48 8.86
N TYR A 92 0.77 -1.17 9.97
CA TYR A 92 1.05 -0.63 11.28
C TYR A 92 2.57 -0.62 11.49
N ASP A 93 3.17 0.57 11.38
CA ASP A 93 4.62 0.80 11.48
C ASP A 93 4.90 1.92 12.50
N PRO A 94 4.65 1.69 13.81
CA PRO A 94 4.76 2.74 14.84
C PRO A 94 6.19 3.30 14.95
N ASP A 95 7.19 2.44 14.72
CA ASP A 95 8.60 2.78 14.75
C ASP A 95 9.12 3.35 13.41
N ARG A 96 8.26 3.46 12.40
CA ARG A 96 8.61 3.89 11.03
C ARG A 96 9.78 3.11 10.42
N THR A 97 9.97 1.86 10.84
CA THR A 97 11.11 1.04 10.39
C THR A 97 10.93 0.64 8.93
N PHE A 98 9.71 0.22 8.58
CA PHE A 98 9.38 -0.14 7.21
C PHE A 98 9.44 1.09 6.30
N GLN A 99 8.85 2.21 6.72
CA GLN A 99 8.94 3.50 6.03
C GLN A 99 10.40 3.94 5.80
N THR A 100 11.24 3.86 6.84
CA THR A 100 12.66 4.25 6.75
C THR A 100 13.41 3.37 5.76
N ASN A 101 13.17 2.06 5.78
CA ASN A 101 13.81 1.11 4.87
C ASN A 101 13.35 1.29 3.41
N LEU A 102 12.09 1.66 3.17
CA LEU A 102 11.64 2.09 1.85
C LEU A 102 12.37 3.35 1.37
N GLY A 103 12.54 4.34 2.25
CA GLY A 103 13.31 5.55 1.95
C GLY A 103 14.77 5.26 1.58
N ARG A 104 15.42 4.32 2.28
CA ARG A 104 16.77 3.82 1.95
C ARG A 104 16.87 3.18 0.57
N CYS A 105 15.75 2.73 0.00
CA CYS A 105 15.69 2.18 -1.36
C CYS A 105 15.50 3.24 -2.44
N GLY A 106 15.29 4.52 -2.08
CA GLY A 106 15.01 5.60 -3.03
C GLY A 106 13.51 5.82 -3.29
N VAL A 107 12.62 5.34 -2.41
CA VAL A 107 11.19 5.66 -2.49
C VAL A 107 10.98 7.11 -2.05
N GLU A 108 10.52 7.96 -2.97
CA GLU A 108 10.28 9.38 -2.71
C GLU A 108 8.84 9.67 -2.27
N ASN A 109 7.86 9.02 -2.90
CA ASN A 109 6.43 9.28 -2.66
C ASN A 109 5.80 8.12 -1.89
N LEU A 110 5.84 8.21 -0.57
CA LEU A 110 5.19 7.27 0.35
C LEU A 110 4.09 7.97 1.14
N LEU A 111 2.87 7.44 1.05
CA LEU A 111 1.74 7.84 1.88
C LEU A 111 1.37 6.72 2.84
N CYS A 112 1.12 7.08 4.10
CA CYS A 112 0.74 6.14 5.15
C CYS A 112 -0.74 6.32 5.49
N GLY A 113 -1.48 5.21 5.47
CA GLY A 113 -2.83 5.12 6.00
C GLY A 113 -2.89 5.28 7.51
N PRO A 114 -4.09 5.50 8.07
CA PRO A 114 -4.25 5.59 9.52
C PRO A 114 -3.85 4.28 10.20
N ALA A 115 -3.13 4.39 11.31
CA ALA A 115 -2.66 3.25 12.10
C ALA A 115 -3.81 2.44 12.74
N SER A 116 -4.94 3.10 13.01
CA SER A 116 -6.17 2.51 13.52
C SER A 116 -7.38 3.29 13.02
N ILE A 117 -8.53 2.63 12.97
CA ILE A 117 -9.81 3.28 12.71
C ILE A 117 -10.31 3.86 14.03
N ILE A 118 -10.64 5.15 14.02
CA ILE A 118 -11.16 5.83 15.20
C ILE A 118 -12.68 5.71 15.16
N GLU A 119 -13.25 5.04 16.16
CA GLU A 119 -14.70 4.99 16.35
C GLU A 119 -15.26 6.42 16.45
N GLN A 120 -16.43 6.64 15.85
CA GLN A 120 -17.12 7.95 15.79
C GLN A 120 -16.48 9.00 14.85
N ASN A 121 -15.33 8.73 14.20
CA ASN A 121 -14.73 9.64 13.21
C ASN A 121 -15.20 9.35 11.76
N GLY A 122 -16.48 9.01 11.61
CA GLY A 122 -17.09 8.64 10.34
C GLY A 122 -16.74 7.22 9.87
N HIS A 123 -17.20 6.87 8.66
CA HIS A 123 -17.08 5.51 8.12
C HIS A 123 -15.61 5.09 7.94
N ALA A 124 -15.26 3.88 8.37
CA ALA A 124 -13.90 3.34 8.29
C ALA A 124 -13.27 3.46 6.90
N ALA A 125 -14.03 3.13 5.85
CA ALA A 125 -13.56 3.26 4.46
C ALA A 125 -13.19 4.71 4.08
N ARG A 126 -13.88 5.73 4.62
CA ARG A 126 -13.53 7.14 4.41
C ARG A 126 -12.24 7.50 5.14
N GLN A 127 -12.07 7.01 6.36
CA GLN A 127 -10.82 7.21 7.11
C GLN A 127 -9.63 6.59 6.37
N LEU A 128 -9.78 5.39 5.81
CA LEU A 128 -8.77 4.71 4.99
C LEU A 128 -8.53 5.41 3.65
N ALA A 129 -9.50 6.15 3.12
CA ALA A 129 -9.39 6.90 1.87
C ALA A 129 -8.61 8.22 2.00
N ARG A 130 -8.48 8.79 3.21
CA ARG A 130 -7.82 10.08 3.45
C ARG A 130 -6.44 10.24 2.79
N PRO A 131 -5.53 9.25 2.79
CA PRO A 131 -4.25 9.40 2.09
C PRO A 131 -4.42 9.61 0.59
N VAL A 132 -5.42 8.97 -0.03
CA VAL A 132 -5.73 9.19 -1.45
C VAL A 132 -6.29 10.59 -1.69
N GLU A 133 -7.09 11.12 -0.75
CA GLU A 133 -7.59 12.50 -0.81
C GLU A 133 -6.46 13.54 -0.70
N GLN A 134 -5.37 13.24 0.01
CA GLN A 134 -4.17 14.11 0.06
C GLN A 134 -3.48 14.27 -1.30
N LEU A 135 -3.70 13.36 -2.24
CA LEU A 135 -3.25 13.48 -3.63
C LEU A 135 -4.16 14.38 -4.48
N GLY A 136 -5.19 14.99 -3.90
CA GLY A 136 -6.23 15.72 -4.61
C GLY A 136 -7.25 14.82 -5.32
N ILE A 137 -7.27 13.52 -5.00
CA ILE A 137 -8.16 12.55 -5.61
C ILE A 137 -9.42 12.39 -4.77
N ARG A 138 -10.59 12.62 -5.37
CA ARG A 138 -11.87 12.46 -4.68
C ARG A 138 -12.23 10.98 -4.53
N VAL A 139 -12.60 10.57 -3.32
CA VAL A 139 -13.15 9.23 -3.04
C VAL A 139 -14.66 9.37 -2.80
N ALA A 140 -15.47 8.75 -3.66
CA ALA A 140 -16.93 8.78 -3.63
C ALA A 140 -17.51 7.50 -3.03
#